data_AF-A0A318ENG4-F1
#
_entry.id   AF-A0A318ENG4-F1
#
_cell.length_a   1.000
_cell.length_b   1.000
_cell.length_c   1.000
_cell.angle_alpha   90.00
_cell.angle_beta   90.00
_cell.angle_gamma   90.00
#
_symmetry.space_group_name_H-M   'P 1'
#
loop_
_entity.id
_entity.type
_entity.pdbx_description
1 polymer ?
#
loop_
_entity_poly.entity_id
_entity_poly.type
_entity_poly.pdbx_seq_one_letter_code
_entity_poly.pdbx_strand_id
1 'polypeptide(L)'
;MNDNKNNIFSNESAGVWINSETQNKVEEKERKYKQWIVNYRNKIPMIIKQVDEWLKRQEDFENIVEMFMDESFKKNYSNVNEMLAFYRAINIYMQEIGNGVKDTIFHKYDSFYKNIEYLTELKLQMWRAEFNIIPHAQDYLYNYIEETNTSIQTLVCMLCSVSMNSYEVTINLANLFLKHEKKVYAFEMFKYANEIKPGEEIVLCCMARLCLDIQLKEVARDYLKQILHPTKISETLRSLCEA
;
A
#
# COMPACT_ATOMS: atom_id res chain seq x y z
N MET A 1 34.22 61.94 24.09
CA MET A 1 34.14 60.93 23.02
C MET A 1 32.90 60.11 23.31
N ASN A 2 31.84 60.40 22.57
CA ASN A 2 30.51 59.80 22.74
C ASN A 2 30.49 58.43 22.06
N ASP A 3 30.14 57.41 22.84
CA ASP A 3 29.86 56.07 22.36
C ASP A 3 28.60 56.07 21.52
N ASN A 4 28.80 55.88 20.23
CA ASN A 4 27.75 55.67 19.25
C ASN A 4 27.70 54.16 18.95
N LYS A 5 26.83 53.43 19.65
CA LYS A 5 26.37 52.11 19.22
C LYS A 5 24.85 52.08 19.25
N ASN A 6 24.30 52.34 18.06
CA ASN A 6 22.95 52.01 17.64
C ASN A 6 22.56 50.60 18.10
N ASN A 7 21.72 50.53 19.14
CA ASN A 7 21.06 49.30 19.53
C ASN A 7 19.72 49.21 18.79
N ILE A 8 19.80 48.90 17.50
CA ILE A 8 18.64 48.60 16.64
C ILE A 8 18.27 47.14 16.90
N PHE A 9 17.76 46.82 18.08
CA PHE A 9 17.00 45.60 18.37
C PHE A 9 16.17 45.88 19.63
N SER A 10 15.14 46.72 19.49
CA SER A 10 14.02 46.71 20.43
C SER A 10 13.36 45.34 20.31
N ASN A 11 13.53 44.57 21.37
CA ASN A 11 12.89 43.30 21.64
C ASN A 11 11.38 43.54 21.85
N GLU A 12 10.66 43.93 20.80
CA GLU A 12 9.20 43.79 20.75
C GLU A 12 8.91 42.33 20.47
N SER A 13 8.91 41.57 21.57
CA SER A 13 8.31 40.28 21.69
C SER A 13 6.99 40.24 20.92
N ALA A 14 6.95 39.44 19.85
CA ALA A 14 5.72 38.89 19.30
C ALA A 14 5.10 37.95 20.37
N GLY A 15 4.60 38.55 21.45
CA GLY A 15 3.79 37.89 22.46
C GLY A 15 2.43 37.65 21.84
N VAL A 16 2.28 36.50 21.18
CA VAL A 16 0.97 35.97 20.84
C VAL A 16 0.27 35.70 22.16
N TRP A 17 -0.62 36.61 22.58
CA TRP A 17 -1.50 36.41 23.72
C TRP A 17 -2.47 35.28 23.39
N ILE A 18 -2.08 34.05 23.73
CA ILE A 18 -2.98 32.89 23.69
C ILE A 18 -4.08 33.21 24.71
N ASN A 19 -5.33 33.38 24.25
CA ASN A 19 -6.42 33.67 25.18
C ASN A 19 -6.59 32.50 26.18
N SER A 20 -7.09 32.79 27.39
CA SER A 20 -7.20 31.80 28.47
C SER A 20 -8.02 30.57 28.08
N GLU A 21 -8.98 30.72 27.17
CA GLU A 21 -9.77 29.61 26.63
C GLU A 21 -8.92 28.66 25.77
N THR A 22 -7.99 29.19 24.97
CA THR A 22 -7.06 28.41 24.16
C THR A 22 -6.05 27.70 25.05
N GLN A 23 -5.55 28.39 26.09
CA GLN A 23 -4.66 27.79 27.09
C GLN A 23 -5.33 26.61 27.82
N ASN A 24 -6.57 26.80 28.30
CA ASN A 24 -7.34 25.73 28.96
C ASN A 24 -7.60 24.54 28.02
N LYS A 25 -7.88 24.80 26.72
CA LYS A 25 -8.06 23.73 25.71
C LYS A 25 -6.76 22.96 25.47
N VAL A 26 -5.60 23.62 25.50
CA VAL A 26 -4.29 22.98 25.35
C VAL A 26 -4.00 22.10 26.57
N GLU A 27 -4.17 22.62 27.78
CA GLU A 27 -3.92 21.88 29.03
C GLU A 27 -4.82 20.64 29.16
N GLU A 28 -6.10 20.76 28.78
CA GLU A 28 -7.01 19.62 28.78
C GLU A 28 -6.62 18.56 27.74
N LYS A 29 -6.14 18.98 26.56
CA LYS A 29 -5.60 18.05 25.54
C LYS A 29 -4.35 17.35 26.05
N GLU A 30 -3.42 18.06 26.69
CA GLU A 30 -2.22 17.47 27.29
C GLU A 30 -2.57 16.46 28.38
N ARG A 31 -3.55 16.76 29.24
CA ARG A 31 -4.01 15.86 30.28
C ARG A 31 -4.60 14.58 29.68
N LYS A 32 -5.47 14.70 28.69
CA LYS A 32 -6.03 13.55 27.95
C LYS A 32 -4.93 12.73 27.27
N TYR A 33 -3.94 13.38 26.67
CA TYR A 33 -2.83 12.71 26.02
C TYR A 33 -1.94 11.95 27.02
N LYS A 34 -1.63 12.54 28.18
CA LYS A 34 -0.91 11.86 29.28
C LYS A 34 -1.67 10.64 29.78
N GLN A 35 -2.99 10.75 29.97
CA GLN A 35 -3.84 9.61 30.33
C GLN A 35 -3.83 8.52 29.25
N TRP A 36 -3.90 8.90 27.98
CA TRP A 36 -3.83 7.96 26.87
C TRP A 36 -2.48 7.23 26.82
N ILE A 37 -1.36 7.92 27.09
CA ILE A 37 -0.03 7.28 27.17
C ILE A 37 -0.03 6.16 28.21
N VAL A 38 -0.50 6.45 29.42
CA VAL A 38 -0.54 5.47 30.53
C VAL A 38 -1.46 4.30 30.19
N ASN A 39 -2.63 4.59 29.62
CA ASN A 39 -3.65 3.58 29.40
C ASN A 39 -3.39 2.70 28.17
N TYR A 40 -2.68 3.20 27.16
CA TYR A 40 -2.56 2.55 25.85
C TYR A 40 -1.13 2.49 25.31
N ARG A 41 -0.41 3.62 25.24
CA ARG A 41 0.94 3.67 24.65
C ARG A 41 1.93 2.74 25.37
N ASN A 42 1.88 2.74 26.71
CA ASN A 42 2.76 1.88 27.52
C ASN A 42 2.47 0.39 27.35
N LYS A 43 1.33 0.01 26.78
CA LYS A 43 0.95 -1.39 26.51
C LYS A 43 1.42 -1.87 25.14
N ILE A 44 1.85 -0.97 24.24
CA ILE A 44 2.31 -1.32 22.89
C ILE A 44 3.40 -2.40 22.90
N PRO A 45 4.45 -2.34 23.75
CA PRO A 45 5.47 -3.38 23.76
C PRO A 45 4.91 -4.77 24.10
N MET A 46 3.90 -4.84 24.97
CA MET A 46 3.25 -6.10 25.33
C MET A 46 2.41 -6.64 24.17
N ILE A 47 1.70 -5.76 23.45
CA ILE A 47 0.93 -6.12 22.25
C ILE A 47 1.87 -6.66 21.17
N ILE A 48 2.98 -5.95 20.88
CA ILE A 48 3.97 -6.38 19.89
C ILE A 48 4.54 -7.74 20.26
N LYS A 49 4.91 -7.94 21.53
CA LYS A 49 5.41 -9.24 22.01
C LYS A 49 4.39 -10.36 21.79
N GLN A 50 3.11 -10.11 22.07
CA GLN A 50 2.04 -11.09 21.87
C GLN A 50 1.86 -11.42 20.38
N VAL A 51 1.90 -10.41 19.50
CA VAL A 51 1.85 -10.61 18.05
C VAL A 51 3.05 -11.42 17.55
N ASP A 52 4.26 -11.10 18.01
CA ASP A 52 5.47 -11.85 17.68
C ASP A 52 5.38 -13.31 18.13
N GLU A 53 4.77 -13.59 19.28
CA GLU A 53 4.56 -14.96 19.77
C GLU A 53 3.61 -15.74 18.84
N TRP A 54 2.55 -15.12 18.34
CA TRP A 54 1.65 -15.72 17.34
C TRP A 54 2.35 -15.93 15.98
N LEU A 55 3.03 -14.90 15.47
CA LEU A 55 3.75 -14.99 14.20
C LEU A 55 4.83 -16.08 14.21
N LYS A 56 5.57 -16.25 15.31
CA LYS A 56 6.60 -17.31 15.44
C LYS A 56 6.03 -18.71 15.49
N ARG A 57 4.83 -18.89 16.04
CA ARG A 57 4.15 -20.18 16.05
C ARG A 57 3.64 -20.57 14.69
N GLN A 58 3.50 -19.61 13.77
CA GLN A 58 2.94 -19.83 12.43
C GLN A 58 1.53 -20.41 12.48
N GLU A 59 0.80 -20.07 13.54
CA GLU A 59 -0.54 -20.54 13.88
C GLU A 59 -1.31 -19.35 14.48
N ASP A 60 -2.63 -19.47 14.59
CA ASP A 60 -3.48 -18.50 15.28
C ASP A 60 -3.46 -17.06 14.70
N PHE A 61 -3.24 -16.91 13.39
CA PHE A 61 -3.27 -15.58 12.75
C PHE A 61 -4.63 -14.90 12.88
N GLU A 62 -5.71 -15.67 13.05
CA GLU A 62 -7.05 -15.18 13.36
C GLU A 62 -7.05 -14.32 14.64
N ASN A 63 -6.27 -14.68 15.67
CA ASN A 63 -6.18 -13.90 16.89
C ASN A 63 -5.55 -12.50 16.64
N ILE A 64 -4.58 -12.42 15.72
CA ILE A 64 -4.01 -11.14 15.28
C ILE A 64 -5.10 -10.30 14.60
N VAL A 65 -5.86 -10.92 13.67
CA VAL A 65 -6.94 -10.24 12.96
C VAL A 65 -8.02 -9.76 13.92
N GLU A 66 -8.50 -10.62 14.83
CA GLU A 66 -9.53 -10.29 15.81
C GLU A 66 -9.10 -9.12 16.72
N MET A 67 -7.87 -9.17 17.24
CA MET A 67 -7.34 -8.10 18.09
C MET A 67 -7.35 -6.74 17.38
N PHE A 68 -6.89 -6.70 16.13
CA PHE A 68 -6.80 -5.44 15.38
C PHE A 68 -8.15 -5.04 14.77
N MET A 69 -9.06 -5.98 14.53
CA MET A 69 -10.40 -5.65 14.03
C MET A 69 -11.36 -5.14 15.11
N ASP A 70 -11.04 -5.37 16.38
CA ASP A 70 -11.78 -4.82 17.52
C ASP A 70 -11.89 -3.28 17.47
N GLU A 71 -13.12 -2.78 17.64
CA GLU A 71 -13.43 -1.34 17.56
C GLU A 71 -12.75 -0.52 18.66
N SER A 72 -12.59 -1.09 19.87
CA SER A 72 -11.87 -0.44 20.95
C SER A 72 -10.37 -0.35 20.63
N PHE A 73 -9.80 -1.42 20.09
CA PHE A 73 -8.41 -1.44 19.66
C PHE A 73 -8.16 -0.41 18.55
N LYS A 74 -8.97 -0.40 17.49
CA LYS A 74 -8.90 0.62 16.42
C LYS A 74 -8.95 2.03 16.97
N LYS A 75 -9.97 2.34 17.78
CA LYS A 75 -10.16 3.68 18.36
C LYS A 75 -8.95 4.16 19.18
N ASN A 76 -8.29 3.24 19.88
CA ASN A 76 -7.20 3.60 20.78
C ASN A 76 -5.83 3.61 20.10
N TYR A 77 -5.63 2.86 19.01
CA TYR A 77 -4.34 2.67 18.35
C TYR A 77 -4.26 3.20 16.90
N SER A 78 -5.35 3.70 16.32
CA SER A 78 -5.37 4.24 14.93
C SER A 78 -4.43 5.42 14.69
N ASN A 79 -3.94 6.09 15.73
CA ASN A 79 -3.03 7.23 15.60
C ASN A 79 -1.57 6.87 15.91
N VAL A 80 -1.29 5.58 16.10
CA VAL A 80 0.06 5.07 16.40
C VAL A 80 0.67 4.54 15.11
N ASN A 81 1.78 5.14 14.67
CA ASN A 81 2.40 4.85 13.37
C ASN A 81 2.75 3.38 13.18
N GLU A 82 3.40 2.75 14.16
CA GLU A 82 3.73 1.32 14.09
C GLU A 82 2.49 0.42 13.98
N MET A 83 1.39 0.77 14.68
CA MET A 83 0.15 0.01 14.59
C MET A 83 -0.51 0.19 13.23
N LEU A 84 -0.57 1.41 12.71
CA LEU A 84 -1.07 1.71 11.36
C LEU A 84 -0.28 0.97 10.27
N ALA A 85 1.05 0.90 10.41
CA ALA A 85 1.89 0.16 9.49
C ALA A 85 1.57 -1.35 9.55
N PHE A 86 1.36 -1.92 10.73
CA PHE A 86 1.01 -3.33 10.87
C PHE A 86 -0.43 -3.65 10.44
N TYR A 87 -1.38 -2.71 10.60
CA TYR A 87 -2.73 -2.83 10.02
C TYR A 87 -2.70 -3.09 8.51
N ARG A 88 -1.71 -2.53 7.80
CA ARG A 88 -1.52 -2.82 6.38
C ARG A 88 -1.18 -4.29 6.15
N ALA A 89 -0.30 -4.87 6.97
CA ALA A 89 0.05 -6.29 6.90
C ALA A 89 -1.17 -7.18 7.16
N ILE A 90 -2.04 -6.81 8.12
CA ILE A 90 -3.29 -7.52 8.40
C ILE A 90 -4.26 -7.47 7.21
N ASN A 91 -4.43 -6.30 6.60
CA ASN A 91 -5.27 -6.16 5.41
C ASN A 91 -4.75 -7.01 4.24
N ILE A 92 -3.43 -7.06 4.06
CA ILE A 92 -2.79 -7.91 3.06
C ILE A 92 -3.07 -9.39 3.37
N TYR A 93 -2.83 -9.83 4.60
CA TYR A 93 -3.12 -11.20 5.06
C TYR A 93 -4.57 -11.60 4.75
N MET A 94 -5.54 -10.75 5.09
CA MET A 94 -6.95 -11.03 4.83
C MET A 94 -7.28 -11.15 3.34
N GLN A 95 -6.68 -10.30 2.50
CA GLN A 95 -6.84 -10.39 1.04
C GLN A 95 -6.18 -11.65 0.47
N GLU A 96 -4.99 -12.01 0.96
CA GLU A 96 -4.27 -13.21 0.57
C GLU A 96 -5.08 -14.49 0.87
N ILE A 97 -5.59 -14.61 2.09
CA ILE A 97 -6.48 -15.73 2.49
C ILE A 97 -7.74 -15.75 1.63
N GLY A 98 -8.38 -14.60 1.41
CA GLY A 98 -9.58 -14.50 0.57
C GLY A 98 -9.36 -14.90 -0.90
N ASN A 99 -8.10 -14.84 -1.38
CA ASN A 99 -7.69 -15.26 -2.73
C ASN A 99 -7.02 -16.64 -2.75
N GLY A 100 -7.05 -17.39 -1.66
CA GLY A 100 -6.50 -18.75 -1.58
C GLY A 100 -4.97 -18.82 -1.58
N VAL A 101 -4.27 -17.74 -1.24
CA VAL A 101 -2.81 -17.73 -1.07
C VAL A 101 -2.47 -18.54 0.19
N LYS A 102 -1.65 -19.58 0.02
CA LYS A 102 -1.24 -20.47 1.13
C LYS A 102 -0.11 -19.86 1.96
N ASP A 103 0.93 -19.35 1.30
CA ASP A 103 2.10 -18.74 1.92
C ASP A 103 1.92 -17.22 2.01
N THR A 104 1.16 -16.80 3.03
CA THR A 104 0.78 -15.39 3.24
C THR A 104 1.93 -14.55 3.82
N ILE A 105 1.75 -13.24 3.91
CA ILE A 105 2.70 -12.31 4.51
C ILE A 105 3.12 -12.72 5.93
N PHE A 106 2.20 -13.27 6.74
CA PHE A 106 2.49 -13.75 8.10
C PHE A 106 3.26 -15.06 8.14
N HIS A 107 3.25 -15.84 7.05
CA HIS A 107 4.11 -17.01 6.94
C HIS A 107 5.56 -16.63 6.59
N LYS A 108 5.74 -15.53 5.85
CA LYS A 108 7.05 -15.06 5.39
C LYS A 108 7.86 -14.39 6.50
N TYR A 109 7.19 -13.69 7.41
CA TYR A 109 7.85 -12.86 8.42
C TYR A 109 7.34 -13.15 9.83
N ASP A 110 8.25 -13.63 10.69
CA ASP A 110 7.98 -14.11 12.06
C ASP A 110 7.94 -13.00 13.13
N SER A 111 7.94 -11.73 12.74
CA SER A 111 7.84 -10.62 13.68
C SER A 111 7.06 -9.43 13.13
N PHE A 112 6.47 -8.69 14.06
CA PHE A 112 5.74 -7.47 13.84
C PHE A 112 6.55 -6.46 13.01
N TYR A 113 7.80 -6.23 13.41
CA TYR A 113 8.67 -5.27 12.75
C TYR A 113 9.21 -5.76 11.40
N LYS A 114 9.48 -7.06 11.22
CA LYS A 114 9.90 -7.59 9.91
C LYS A 114 8.81 -7.42 8.85
N ASN A 115 7.55 -7.64 9.22
CA ASN A 115 6.41 -7.37 8.34
C ASN A 115 6.37 -5.88 7.93
N ILE A 116 6.57 -4.96 8.88
CA ILE A 116 6.61 -3.52 8.60
C ILE A 116 7.82 -3.14 7.72
N GLU A 117 9.00 -3.68 8.01
CA GLU A 117 10.23 -3.44 7.27
C GLU A 117 10.08 -3.88 5.80
N TYR A 118 9.55 -5.07 5.57
CA TYR A 118 9.22 -5.57 4.24
C TYR A 118 8.28 -4.62 3.48
N LEU A 119 7.16 -4.24 4.07
CA LEU A 119 6.20 -3.34 3.42
C LEU A 119 6.79 -1.94 3.19
N THR A 120 7.65 -1.48 4.08
CA THR A 120 8.33 -0.19 3.96
C THR A 120 9.33 -0.22 2.81
N GLU A 121 10.14 -1.27 2.69
CA GLU A 121 11.09 -1.39 1.58
C GLU A 121 10.36 -1.57 0.25
N LEU A 122 9.32 -2.40 0.18
CA LEU A 122 8.48 -2.52 -1.02
C LEU A 122 7.92 -1.16 -1.44
N LYS A 123 7.40 -0.37 -0.49
CA LYS A 123 6.95 1.00 -0.74
C LYS A 123 8.04 1.88 -1.34
N LEU A 124 9.25 1.83 -0.78
CA LEU A 124 10.38 2.64 -1.27
C LEU A 124 10.78 2.22 -2.68
N GLN A 125 10.79 0.93 -2.98
CA GLN A 125 11.09 0.41 -4.32
C GLN A 125 10.04 0.84 -5.35
N MET A 126 8.75 0.75 -5.01
CA MET A 126 7.67 1.24 -5.86
C MET A 126 7.80 2.73 -6.13
N TRP A 127 8.13 3.52 -5.10
CA TRP A 127 8.31 4.97 -5.25
C TRP A 127 9.51 5.32 -6.13
N ARG A 128 10.65 4.63 -5.95
CA ARG A 128 11.83 4.79 -6.82
C ARG A 128 11.50 4.48 -8.28
N ALA A 129 10.68 3.45 -8.53
CA ALA A 129 10.26 3.06 -9.86
C ALA A 129 9.26 4.04 -10.49
N GLU A 130 8.29 4.56 -9.74
CA GLU A 130 7.31 5.55 -10.21
C GLU A 130 8.00 6.83 -10.69
N PHE A 131 8.94 7.35 -9.90
CA PHE A 131 9.59 8.63 -10.19
C PHE A 131 10.92 8.49 -10.93
N ASN A 132 11.31 7.27 -11.32
CA ASN A 132 12.61 6.97 -11.93
C ASN A 132 13.80 7.63 -11.19
N ILE A 133 13.76 7.59 -9.85
CA ILE A 133 14.72 8.30 -8.97
C ILE A 133 16.16 7.81 -9.21
N ILE A 134 16.31 6.52 -9.51
CA ILE A 134 17.59 5.88 -9.77
C ILE A 134 17.57 5.15 -11.12
N PRO A 135 18.73 5.01 -11.80
CA PRO A 135 18.85 4.15 -12.96
C PRO A 135 18.39 2.72 -12.62
N HIS A 136 17.68 2.07 -13.55
CA HIS A 136 17.18 0.70 -13.40
C HIS A 136 16.22 0.48 -12.21
N ALA A 137 15.57 1.53 -11.68
CA ALA A 137 14.64 1.42 -10.56
C ALA A 137 13.55 0.33 -10.76
N GLN A 138 13.05 0.17 -11.99
CA GLN A 138 12.07 -0.86 -12.31
C GLN A 138 12.63 -2.27 -12.21
N ASP A 139 13.88 -2.49 -12.64
CA ASP A 139 14.53 -3.81 -12.55
C ASP A 139 14.84 -4.15 -11.07
N TYR A 140 15.22 -3.16 -10.24
CA TYR A 140 15.37 -3.34 -8.78
C TYR A 140 14.05 -3.71 -8.10
N LEU A 141 12.96 -3.03 -8.45
CA LEU A 141 11.63 -3.38 -7.93
C LEU A 141 11.23 -4.80 -8.33
N TYR A 142 11.46 -5.19 -9.59
CA TYR A 142 11.18 -6.56 -10.04
C TYR A 142 11.98 -7.60 -9.24
N ASN A 143 13.29 -7.39 -9.09
CA ASN A 143 14.14 -8.32 -8.34
C ASN A 143 13.69 -8.42 -6.88
N TYR A 144 13.34 -7.30 -6.25
CA TYR A 144 12.82 -7.31 -4.89
C TYR A 144 11.52 -8.10 -4.77
N ILE A 145 10.59 -7.94 -5.72
CA ILE A 145 9.33 -8.69 -5.77
C ILE A 145 9.58 -10.19 -5.86
N GLU A 146 10.52 -10.61 -6.72
CA GLU A 146 10.88 -12.03 -6.88
C GLU A 146 11.60 -12.59 -5.64
N GLU A 147 12.58 -11.88 -5.11
CA GLU A 147 13.37 -12.30 -3.94
C GLU A 147 12.52 -12.47 -2.68
N THR A 148 11.50 -11.61 -2.53
CA THR A 148 10.58 -11.65 -1.39
C THR A 148 9.32 -12.49 -1.64
N ASN A 149 9.19 -13.10 -2.83
CA ASN A 149 8.00 -13.82 -3.26
C ASN A 149 6.72 -12.99 -3.03
N THR A 150 6.77 -11.69 -3.36
CA THR A 150 5.70 -10.73 -3.06
C THR A 150 4.41 -11.13 -3.80
N SER A 151 3.31 -11.30 -3.07
CA SER A 151 2.03 -11.68 -3.67
C SER A 151 1.38 -10.55 -4.48
N ILE A 152 0.53 -10.90 -5.43
CA ILE A 152 -0.28 -9.94 -6.20
C ILE A 152 -1.14 -9.09 -5.26
N GLN A 153 -1.74 -9.71 -4.23
CA GLN A 153 -2.57 -9.02 -3.24
C GLN A 153 -1.76 -7.99 -2.46
N THR A 154 -0.52 -8.30 -2.11
CA THR A 154 0.40 -7.33 -1.51
C THR A 154 0.62 -6.14 -2.44
N LEU A 155 0.93 -6.37 -3.72
CA LEU A 155 1.16 -5.29 -4.69
C LEU A 155 -0.06 -4.40 -4.86
N VAL A 156 -1.24 -4.98 -5.06
CA VAL A 156 -2.51 -4.24 -5.20
C VAL A 156 -2.77 -3.40 -3.95
N CYS A 157 -2.62 -3.98 -2.76
CA CYS A 157 -2.80 -3.26 -1.50
C CYS A 157 -1.83 -2.07 -1.41
N MET A 158 -0.56 -2.28 -1.77
CA MET A 158 0.47 -1.25 -1.70
C MET A 158 0.25 -0.11 -2.71
N LEU A 159 -0.25 -0.40 -3.92
CA LEU A 159 -0.62 0.60 -4.92
C LEU A 159 -1.63 1.62 -4.39
N CYS A 160 -2.58 1.22 -3.54
CA CYS A 160 -3.51 2.17 -2.92
C CYS A 160 -2.83 3.16 -1.94
N SER A 161 -1.66 2.82 -1.37
CA SER A 161 -0.96 3.65 -0.37
C SER A 161 0.14 4.53 -0.92
N VAL A 162 0.79 4.09 -1.98
CA VAL A 162 2.15 4.56 -2.30
C VAL A 162 2.17 5.45 -3.52
N SER A 163 1.37 5.13 -4.55
CA SER A 163 1.46 5.81 -5.82
C SER A 163 0.70 7.13 -5.82
N MET A 164 1.31 8.17 -6.38
CA MET A 164 0.61 9.43 -6.67
C MET A 164 -0.31 9.27 -7.89
N ASN A 165 0.08 8.42 -8.84
CA ASN A 165 -0.76 8.01 -9.98
C ASN A 165 -0.93 6.49 -10.02
N SER A 166 -1.89 5.96 -9.25
CA SER A 166 -2.09 4.51 -9.15
C SER A 166 -2.35 3.83 -10.49
N TYR A 167 -3.04 4.49 -11.43
CA TYR A 167 -3.28 3.90 -12.75
C TYR A 167 -1.98 3.72 -13.53
N GLU A 168 -1.18 4.77 -13.66
CA GLU A 168 0.07 4.73 -14.42
C GLU A 168 1.10 3.77 -13.83
N VAL A 169 1.26 3.78 -12.50
CA VAL A 169 2.16 2.82 -11.82
C VAL A 169 1.69 1.39 -12.05
N THR A 170 0.38 1.13 -12.03
CA THR A 170 -0.18 -0.20 -12.29
C THR A 170 0.12 -0.66 -13.72
N ILE A 171 -0.04 0.21 -14.72
CA ILE A 171 0.31 -0.09 -16.12
C ILE A 171 1.81 -0.38 -16.26
N ASN A 172 2.66 0.42 -15.61
CA ASN A 172 4.11 0.20 -15.63
C ASN A 172 4.50 -1.13 -15.01
N LEU A 173 3.89 -1.52 -13.89
CA LEU A 173 4.06 -2.84 -13.29
C LEU A 173 3.59 -3.96 -14.22
N ALA A 174 2.43 -3.81 -14.87
CA ALA A 174 1.94 -4.81 -15.82
C ALA A 174 2.95 -5.04 -16.96
N ASN A 175 3.48 -3.96 -17.54
CA ASN A 175 4.51 -4.02 -18.58
C ASN A 175 5.83 -4.63 -18.10
N LEU A 176 6.26 -4.29 -16.87
CA LEU A 176 7.42 -4.90 -16.23
C LEU A 176 7.24 -6.41 -16.09
N PHE A 177 6.08 -6.87 -15.62
CA PHE A 177 5.77 -8.30 -15.53
C PHE A 177 5.72 -8.98 -16.89
N LEU A 178 5.18 -8.33 -17.93
CA LEU A 178 5.21 -8.86 -19.29
C LEU A 178 6.64 -9.03 -19.81
N LYS A 179 7.53 -8.04 -19.57
CA LYS A 179 8.96 -8.11 -19.93
C LYS A 179 9.66 -9.32 -19.31
N HIS A 180 9.22 -9.73 -18.13
CA HIS A 180 9.74 -10.88 -17.40
C HIS A 180 8.87 -12.15 -17.50
N GLU A 181 7.95 -12.20 -18.48
CA GLU A 181 7.07 -13.34 -18.77
C GLU A 181 6.13 -13.75 -17.61
N LYS A 182 5.92 -12.88 -16.60
CA LYS A 182 5.01 -13.09 -15.47
C LYS A 182 3.56 -12.76 -15.85
N LYS A 183 3.00 -13.54 -16.79
CA LYS A 183 1.68 -13.27 -17.39
C LYS A 183 0.53 -13.14 -16.39
N VAL A 184 0.53 -13.95 -15.31
CA VAL A 184 -0.52 -13.89 -14.27
C VAL A 184 -0.45 -12.58 -13.50
N TYR A 185 0.75 -12.14 -13.11
CA TYR A 185 0.94 -10.85 -12.45
C TYR A 185 0.54 -9.70 -13.37
N ALA A 186 0.97 -9.74 -14.63
CA ALA A 186 0.58 -8.73 -15.62
C ALA A 186 -0.95 -8.65 -15.79
N PHE A 187 -1.63 -9.81 -15.88
CA PHE A 187 -3.08 -9.87 -16.01
C PHE A 187 -3.79 -9.22 -14.81
N GLU A 188 -3.38 -9.56 -13.58
CA GLU A 188 -4.00 -8.98 -12.38
C GLU A 188 -3.71 -7.48 -12.25
N MET A 189 -2.53 -7.00 -12.67
CA MET A 189 -2.27 -5.56 -12.75
C MET A 189 -3.19 -4.88 -13.79
N PHE A 190 -3.38 -5.44 -14.98
CA PHE A 190 -4.32 -4.88 -15.95
C PHE A 190 -5.78 -4.90 -15.44
N LYS A 191 -6.17 -5.97 -14.76
CA LYS A 191 -7.49 -6.06 -14.13
C LYS A 191 -7.68 -4.94 -13.10
N TYR A 192 -6.71 -4.73 -12.22
CA TYR A 192 -6.73 -3.65 -11.25
C TYR A 192 -6.71 -2.25 -11.93
N ALA A 193 -5.96 -2.08 -13.02
CA ALA A 193 -5.99 -0.85 -13.81
C ALA A 193 -7.39 -0.57 -14.39
N ASN A 194 -8.10 -1.61 -14.85
CA ASN A 194 -9.48 -1.51 -15.32
C ASN A 194 -10.48 -1.25 -14.18
N GLU A 195 -10.18 -1.63 -12.94
CA GLU A 195 -10.98 -1.22 -11.78
C GLU A 195 -10.80 0.27 -11.48
N ILE A 196 -9.58 0.80 -11.61
CA ILE A 196 -9.27 2.23 -11.41
C ILE A 196 -9.88 3.09 -12.53
N LYS A 197 -9.69 2.68 -13.79
CA LYS A 197 -10.17 3.39 -14.98
C LYS A 197 -10.81 2.40 -15.95
N PRO A 198 -12.12 2.12 -15.78
CA PRO A 198 -12.81 1.10 -16.59
C PRO A 198 -12.93 1.47 -18.06
N GLY A 199 -12.90 0.46 -18.92
CA GLY A 199 -13.26 0.60 -20.34
C GLY A 199 -12.11 1.08 -21.23
N GLU A 200 -10.91 1.27 -20.69
CA GLU A 200 -9.75 1.69 -21.47
C GLU A 200 -9.37 0.60 -22.48
N GLU A 201 -9.46 0.93 -23.78
CA GLU A 201 -9.30 -0.03 -24.87
C GLU A 201 -7.98 -0.81 -24.75
N ILE A 202 -6.87 -0.13 -24.50
CA ILE A 202 -5.54 -0.74 -24.43
C ILE A 202 -5.50 -1.79 -23.31
N VAL A 203 -6.04 -1.47 -22.13
CA VAL A 203 -6.07 -2.39 -20.97
C VAL A 203 -6.89 -3.63 -21.30
N LEU A 204 -8.11 -3.43 -21.82
CA LEU A 204 -9.00 -4.53 -22.21
C LEU A 204 -8.40 -5.40 -23.32
N CYS A 205 -7.71 -4.80 -24.29
CA CYS A 205 -7.00 -5.53 -25.34
C CYS A 205 -5.83 -6.34 -24.79
N CYS A 206 -5.05 -5.79 -23.85
CA CYS A 206 -3.97 -6.52 -23.17
C CYS A 206 -4.51 -7.72 -22.39
N MET A 207 -5.60 -7.54 -21.62
CA MET A 207 -6.28 -8.64 -20.91
C MET A 207 -6.80 -9.70 -21.89
N ALA A 208 -7.51 -9.29 -22.95
CA ALA A 208 -8.02 -10.20 -23.96
C ALA A 208 -6.91 -10.98 -24.65
N ARG A 209 -5.78 -10.33 -24.96
CA ARG A 209 -4.62 -10.99 -25.55
C ARG A 209 -4.03 -12.04 -24.62
N LEU A 210 -3.88 -11.74 -23.34
CA LEU A 210 -3.41 -12.72 -22.34
C LEU A 210 -4.37 -13.90 -22.20
N CYS A 211 -5.69 -13.69 -22.28
CA CYS A 211 -6.68 -14.77 -22.32
C CYS A 211 -6.56 -15.63 -23.59
N LEU A 212 -6.35 -15.01 -24.76
CA LEU A 212 -6.17 -15.72 -26.03
C LEU A 212 -4.91 -16.59 -26.03
N ASP A 213 -3.81 -16.11 -25.45
CA ASP A 213 -2.56 -16.87 -25.31
C ASP A 213 -2.76 -18.21 -24.57
N ILE A 214 -3.77 -18.31 -23.70
CA ILE A 214 -4.15 -19.54 -22.96
C ILE A 214 -5.47 -20.14 -23.43
N GLN A 215 -5.92 -19.80 -24.64
CA GLN A 215 -7.11 -20.34 -25.30
C GLN A 215 -8.46 -20.05 -24.61
N LEU A 216 -8.53 -19.04 -23.74
CA LEU A 216 -9.78 -18.59 -23.12
C LEU A 216 -10.51 -17.56 -24.01
N LYS A 217 -10.93 -18.01 -25.21
CA LYS A 217 -11.54 -17.14 -26.24
C LYS A 217 -12.82 -16.44 -25.78
N GLU A 218 -13.67 -17.13 -25.03
CA GLU A 218 -14.92 -16.54 -24.51
C GLU A 218 -14.66 -15.39 -23.54
N VAL A 219 -13.71 -15.60 -22.61
CA VAL A 219 -13.30 -14.57 -21.64
C VAL A 219 -12.66 -13.38 -22.36
N ALA A 220 -11.81 -13.63 -23.36
CA ALA A 220 -11.23 -12.57 -24.20
C ALA A 220 -12.31 -11.74 -24.90
N ARG A 221 -13.34 -12.41 -25.45
CA ARG A 221 -14.48 -11.75 -26.11
C ARG A 221 -15.25 -10.86 -25.13
N ASP A 222 -15.44 -11.31 -23.90
CA ASP A 222 -16.16 -10.54 -22.88
C ASP A 222 -15.41 -9.26 -22.46
N TYR A 223 -14.08 -9.26 -22.45
CA TYR A 223 -13.30 -8.03 -22.29
C TYR A 223 -13.44 -7.11 -23.51
N LEU A 224 -13.35 -7.65 -24.73
CA LEU A 224 -13.44 -6.85 -25.96
C LEU A 224 -14.82 -6.22 -26.18
N LYS A 225 -15.89 -6.80 -25.62
CA LYS A 225 -17.25 -6.22 -25.63
C LYS A 225 -17.39 -4.95 -24.79
N GLN A 226 -16.52 -4.76 -23.79
CA GLN A 226 -16.55 -3.58 -22.91
C GLN A 226 -15.99 -2.32 -23.58
N ILE A 227 -15.35 -2.46 -24.74
CA ILE A 227 -14.74 -1.35 -25.49
C ILE A 227 -15.82 -0.58 -26.26
N LEU A 228 -16.08 0.67 -25.84
CA LEU A 228 -17.10 1.55 -26.44
C LEU A 228 -16.67 2.12 -27.80
N HIS A 229 -15.38 2.44 -27.95
CA HIS A 229 -14.82 3.07 -29.15
C HIS A 229 -13.69 2.19 -29.71
N PRO A 230 -14.02 1.11 -30.43
CA PRO A 230 -13.02 0.18 -30.93
C PRO A 230 -12.15 0.81 -32.01
N THR A 231 -10.85 0.56 -31.91
CA THR A 231 -9.87 0.80 -32.96
C THR A 231 -9.49 -0.53 -33.64
N LYS A 232 -8.61 -0.43 -34.64
CA LYS A 232 -8.11 -1.59 -35.40
C LYS A 232 -7.51 -2.69 -34.49
N ILE A 233 -6.96 -2.33 -33.33
CA ILE A 233 -6.36 -3.29 -32.39
C ILE A 233 -7.45 -4.21 -31.82
N SER A 234 -8.53 -3.66 -31.27
CA SER A 234 -9.61 -4.45 -30.70
C SER A 234 -10.39 -5.23 -31.76
N GLU A 235 -10.57 -4.67 -32.96
CA GLU A 235 -11.16 -5.39 -34.10
C GLU A 235 -10.34 -6.62 -34.52
N THR A 236 -9.01 -6.49 -34.53
CA THR A 236 -8.10 -7.61 -34.84
C THR A 236 -8.18 -8.71 -33.78
N LEU A 237 -8.30 -8.34 -32.50
CA LEU A 237 -8.46 -9.33 -31.43
C LEU A 237 -9.84 -10.00 -31.47
N ARG A 238 -10.90 -9.28 -31.87
CA ARG A 238 -12.24 -9.85 -32.02
C ARG A 238 -12.28 -10.95 -33.08
N SER A 239 -11.67 -10.74 -34.24
CA SER A 239 -11.61 -11.76 -35.28
C SER A 239 -10.83 -13.01 -34.83
N LEU A 240 -9.77 -12.83 -34.04
CA LEU A 240 -9.03 -13.96 -33.43
C LEU A 240 -9.85 -14.75 -32.40
N CYS A 241 -10.89 -14.15 -31.82
CA CYS A 241 -11.83 -14.86 -30.92
C CYS A 241 -12.91 -15.64 -31.69
N GLU A 242 -13.09 -15.39 -32.99
CA GLU A 242 -14.11 -16.00 -33.84
C GLU A 242 -13.55 -17.15 -34.70
N ALA A 243 -12.26 -17.09 -35.04
CA ALA A 243 -11.49 -18.20 -35.62
C ALA A 243 -11.20 -19.28 -34.58
#